data_AF-A0A496AB89-F1
#
_entry.id   AF-A0A496AB89-F1
#
_cell.length_a   1.000
_cell.length_b   1.000
_cell.length_c   1.000
_cell.angle_alpha   90.00
_cell.angle_beta   90.00
_cell.angle_gamma   90.00
#
_symmetry.space_group_name_H-M   'P 1'
#
loop_
_entity.id
_entity.type
_entity.pdbx_description
1 polymer ?
#
loop_
_entity_poly.entity_id
_entity_poly.type
_entity_poly.pdbx_seq_one_letter_code
_entity_poly.pdbx_strand_id
1 'polypeptide(L)' 'MHVISKKTLREFWERYSDSQTPLRRWFKLITKNSFGNFTELRAVFLSVDFVDNFAVFNIGGNKY' A
#
# COMPACT_ATOMS: atom_id res chain seq x y z
N MET A 1 -7.67 7.59 6.86
CA MET A 1 -7.42 6.16 7.16
C MET A 1 -6.25 6.05 8.14
N HIS A 2 -6.23 5.09 9.07
CA HIS A 2 -5.17 4.94 10.08
C HIS A 2 -4.33 3.69 9.82
N VAL A 3 -3.02 3.85 9.62
CA VAL A 3 -2.10 2.72 9.46
C VAL A 3 -1.61 2.28 10.83
N ILE A 4 -2.03 1.08 11.25
CA ILE A 4 -1.78 0.54 12.59
C ILE A 4 -0.29 0.27 12.82
N SER A 5 0.43 -0.20 11.79
CA SER A 5 1.85 -0.55 11.92
C SER A 5 2.64 -0.23 10.66
N LYS A 6 3.78 0.44 10.86
CA LYS A 6 4.82 0.63 9.83
C LYS A 6 5.92 -0.45 9.91
N LYS A 7 5.92 -1.27 10.96
CA LYS A 7 6.98 -2.25 11.25
C LYS A 7 7.13 -3.26 10.10
N THR A 8 6.01 -3.83 9.64
CA THR A 8 6.02 -4.84 8.56
C THR A 8 6.55 -4.29 7.24
N LEU A 9 6.23 -3.02 6.90
CA LEU A 9 6.81 -2.37 5.72
C LEU A 9 8.32 -2.22 5.86
N ARG A 10 8.78 -1.88 7.06
CA ARG A 10 10.20 -1.69 7.36
C ARG A 10 10.98 -2.99 7.24
N GLU A 11 10.49 -4.05 7.87
CA GLU A 11 11.08 -5.38 7.78
C GLU A 11 11.14 -5.87 6.34
N PHE A 12 10.09 -5.60 5.54
CA PHE A 12 10.07 -5.96 4.14
C PHE A 12 11.15 -5.23 3.33
N TRP A 13 11.28 -3.91 3.46
CA TRP A 13 12.31 -3.18 2.71
C TRP A 13 13.72 -3.33 3.26
N GLU A 14 13.90 -3.82 4.49
CA GLU A 14 15.20 -4.25 5.01
C GLU A 14 15.68 -5.51 4.28
N ARG A 15 14.76 -6.40 3.89
CA ARG A 15 15.04 -7.59 3.06
C ARG A 15 15.13 -7.28 1.57
N TYR A 16 14.27 -6.39 1.07
CA TYR A 16 14.17 -5.99 -0.34
C TYR A 16 14.33 -4.48 -0.46
N SER A 17 15.58 -4.00 -0.50
CA SER A 17 15.92 -2.57 -0.39
C SER A 17 15.24 -1.68 -1.44
N ASP A 18 15.03 -2.19 -2.64
CA ASP A 18 14.37 -1.49 -3.75
C ASP A 18 12.87 -1.23 -3.51
N SER A 19 12.24 -1.98 -2.59
CA SER A 19 10.84 -1.77 -2.20
C SER A 19 10.64 -0.57 -1.25
N GLN A 20 11.71 -0.01 -0.67
CA GLN A 20 11.59 1.03 0.35
C GLN A 20 10.85 2.27 -0.16
N THR A 21 11.31 2.82 -1.29
CA THR A 21 10.73 4.02 -1.89
C THR A 21 9.25 3.85 -2.23
N PRO A 22 8.82 2.81 -2.96
CA PRO A 22 7.41 2.63 -3.28
C PRO A 22 6.55 2.33 -2.03
N LEU A 23 7.04 1.57 -1.04
CA LEU A 23 6.30 1.34 0.21
C LEU A 23 6.15 2.61 1.06
N ARG A 24 7.17 3.48 1.11
CA ARG A 24 7.07 4.78 1.78
C ARG A 24 6.06 5.69 1.08
N ARG A 25 6.01 5.66 -0.26
CA ARG A 25 5.01 6.40 -1.04
C ARG A 25 3.60 5.90 -0.75
N TRP A 26 3.41 4.58 -0.76
CA TRP A 26 2.14 3.94 -0.40
C TRP A 26 1.70 4.36 1.01
N PHE A 27 2.59 4.25 2.00
CA PHE A 27 2.30 4.63 3.39
C PHE A 27 1.85 6.10 3.48
N LYS A 28 2.55 7.02 2.81
CA LYS A 28 2.19 8.44 2.78
C LYS A 28 0.81 8.68 2.13
N LEU A 29 0.47 7.97 1.05
CA LEU A 29 -0.82 8.10 0.39
C LEU A 29 -1.96 7.60 1.27
N ILE A 30 -1.83 6.41 1.86
CA ILE A 30 -2.87 5.83 2.74
C ILE A 30 -3.07 6.67 4.00
N THR A 31 -2.00 7.20 4.59
CA THR A 31 -2.10 8.02 5.82
C THR A 31 -2.66 9.41 5.58
N LYS A 32 -2.40 10.02 4.42
CA LYS A 32 -2.88 11.38 4.10
C LYS A 32 -4.30 11.41 3.55
N ASN A 33 -4.79 10.29 3.02
CA ASN A 33 -6.11 10.21 2.43
C ASN A 33 -7.08 9.44 3.34
N SER A 34 -8.37 9.66 3.11
CA SER A 34 -9.41 8.83 3.67
C SER A 34 -10.20 8.26 2.52
N PHE A 35 -10.24 6.93 2.42
CA PHE A 35 -11.00 6.21 1.42
C PHE A 35 -12.24 5.62 2.11
N GLY A 36 -13.42 5.96 1.62
CA GLY A 36 -14.69 5.48 2.15
C GLY A 36 -15.13 4.14 1.58
N ASN A 37 -14.63 3.77 0.40
CA ASN A 37 -14.98 2.55 -0.30
C ASN A 37 -13.86 2.08 -1.25
N PHE A 38 -14.05 0.89 -1.82
CA PHE A 38 -13.11 0.30 -2.76
C PHE A 38 -12.94 1.10 -4.06
N THR A 39 -14.01 1.71 -4.57
CA THR A 39 -13.96 2.52 -5.81
C THR A 39 -13.00 3.69 -5.67
N GLU A 40 -13.01 4.37 -4.52
CA GLU A 40 -12.07 5.46 -4.22
C GLU A 40 -10.63 4.96 -4.11
N LEU A 41 -10.40 3.77 -3.53
CA LEU A 41 -9.08 3.14 -3.52
C LEU A 41 -8.60 2.87 -4.94
N ARG A 42 -9.46 2.29 -5.80
CA ARG A 42 -9.12 1.92 -7.18
C ARG A 42 -8.86 3.13 -8.07
N ALA A 43 -9.51 4.27 -7.80
CA ALA A 43 -9.23 5.53 -8.49
C ALA A 43 -7.79 6.03 -8.26
N VAL A 44 -7.19 5.74 -7.09
CA VAL A 44 -5.82 6.13 -6.75
C VAL A 44 -4.82 5.01 -7.05
N PHE A 45 -5.20 3.77 -6.79
CA PHE A 45 -4.39 2.56 -6.96
C PHE A 45 -5.07 1.66 -7.99
N LEU A 46 -4.81 1.91 -9.27
CA LEU A 46 -5.50 1.22 -10.39
C LEU A 46 -5.40 -0.31 -10.35
N SER A 47 -4.33 -0.83 -9.76
CA SER A 47 -4.05 -2.26 -9.61
C SER A 47 -4.41 -2.81 -8.23
N VAL A 48 -5.23 -2.10 -7.45
CA VAL A 48 -5.70 -2.63 -6.17
C VAL A 48 -6.76 -3.70 -6.44
N ASP A 49 -6.59 -4.84 -5.80
CA ASP A 49 -7.54 -5.94 -5.83
C ASP A 49 -8.10 -6.21 -4.44
N PHE A 50 -9.21 -6.95 -4.39
CA PHE A 50 -9.88 -7.31 -3.15
C PHE A 50 -9.93 -8.82 -3.00
N VAL A 51 -9.39 -9.32 -1.90
CA VAL A 51 -9.37 -10.75 -1.54
C VAL A 51 -10.02 -10.89 -0.18
N ASP A 52 -11.21 -11.49 -0.17
CA ASP A 52 -12.09 -11.61 1.01
C ASP A 52 -12.40 -10.27 1.69
N ASN A 53 -11.68 -9.94 2.77
CA ASN A 53 -11.84 -8.69 3.52
C ASN A 53 -10.62 -7.77 3.40
N PHE A 54 -9.68 -8.10 2.49
CA PHE A 54 -8.41 -7.43 2.38
C PHE A 54 -8.25 -6.76 1.01
N ALA A 55 -7.73 -5.53 1.02
CA ALA A 55 -7.25 -4.88 -0.18
C ALA A 55 -5.77 -5.24 -0.40
N VAL A 56 -5.45 -5.72 -1.59
CA VAL A 56 -4.10 -6.11 -2.01
C VAL A 56 -3.56 -5.06 -2.96
N PHE A 57 -2.34 -4.58 -2.70
CA PHE A 57 -1.71 -3.51 -3.47
C PHE A 57 -0.43 -4.02 -4.11
N ASN A 58 -0.31 -3.82 -5.42
CA ASN A 58 0.96 -4.01 -6.11
C ASN A 58 1.92 -2.83 -5.83
N ILE A 59 3.19 -3.13 -5.64
CA ILE A 59 4.24 -2.20 -5.22
C ILE A 59 5.43 -2.28 -6.18
N GLY A 60 6.08 -1.12 -6.40
CA GLY A 60 7.32 -1.06 -7.19
C GLY A 60 7.14 -1.41 -8.67
N GLY A 61 5.99 -1.06 -9.26
CA GLY A 61 5.70 -1.38 -10.67
C GLY A 61 5.28 -2.83 -10.89
N ASN A 62 4.42 -3.36 -10.02
CA ASN A 62 3.97 -4.77 -10.00
C ASN A 62 5.10 -5.78 -9.73
N LYS A 63 6.19 -5.35 -9.11
CA LYS A 63 7.27 -6.26 -8.69
C LYS A 63 6.91 -7.04 -7.42
N TYR A 64 6.13 -6.42 -6.54
CA TYR A 64 5.66 -6.96 -5.27
C TYR A 64 4.16 -6.74 -5.12
#